data_AF-A0A3D5G6I0-F1
#
_entry.id   AF-A0A3D5G6I0-F1
#
_cell.length_a   1.000
_cell.length_b   1.000
_cell.length_c   1.000
_cell.angle_alpha   90.00
_cell.angle_beta   90.00
_cell.angle_gamma   90.00
#
_symmetry.space_group_name_H-M   'P 1'
#
loop_
_entity.id
_entity.type
_entity.pdbx_description
1 polymer ?
#
loop_
_entity_poly.entity_id
_entity_poly.type
_entity_poly.pdbx_seq_one_letter_code
_entity_poly.pdbx_strand_id
1 'polypeptide(L)'
;MAVLECVKPGAKFGQIILVVDLTVAVDRTLAKIQDLGDHSEIRQINYPSGVHVLAILKDSQHSEVVEDDYLLEDWLQVRSQINPDAVHLWRGK
;
A
#
# COMPACT_ATOMS: atom_id res chain seq x y z
N MET A 1 -2.63 14.67 -10.67
CA MET A 1 -1.69 13.54 -10.56
C MET A 1 -1.22 13.51 -9.12
N ALA A 2 -1.75 12.59 -8.31
CA ALA A 2 -1.30 12.42 -6.93
C ALA A 2 0.07 11.74 -7.01
N VAL A 3 1.11 12.54 -6.80
CA VAL A 3 2.51 12.14 -6.92
C VAL A 3 2.78 11.02 -5.91
N LEU A 4 3.37 9.94 -6.45
CA LEU A 4 3.89 8.74 -5.79
C LEU A 4 5.05 9.08 -4.82
N GLU A 5 4.82 9.96 -3.85
CA GLU A 5 5.79 10.27 -2.82
C GLU A 5 5.18 10.05 -1.45
N CYS A 6 5.32 8.82 -0.97
CA CYS A 6 5.53 8.55 0.44
C CYS A 6 6.49 7.37 0.51
N VAL A 7 7.79 7.65 0.58
CA VAL A 7 8.80 6.63 0.90
C VAL A 7 8.42 6.00 2.23
N LYS A 8 8.14 4.69 2.24
CA LYS A 8 8.04 3.94 3.51
C LYS A 8 9.39 4.08 4.24
N PRO A 9 9.42 4.47 5.52
CA PRO A 9 10.64 4.37 6.31
C PRO A 9 11.15 2.92 6.27
N GLY A 10 12.28 2.68 5.59
CA GLY A 10 12.92 1.37 5.48
C GLY A 10 12.54 0.48 4.28
N ALA A 11 11.83 0.97 3.26
CA ALA A 11 11.71 0.23 2.00
C ALA A 11 13.10 0.11 1.33
N LYS A 12 13.50 -1.11 0.96
CA LYS A 12 14.79 -1.38 0.32
C LYS A 12 14.73 -1.06 -1.17
N PHE A 13 15.89 -0.78 -1.77
CA PHE A 13 16.02 -0.65 -3.22
C PHE A 13 15.38 -1.85 -3.94
N GLY A 14 14.55 -1.58 -4.95
CA GLY A 14 13.81 -2.61 -5.70
C GLY A 14 12.60 -3.19 -4.97
N GLN A 15 12.24 -2.68 -3.79
CA GLN A 15 11.03 -3.10 -3.08
C GLN A 15 9.83 -2.26 -3.51
N ILE A 16 8.71 -2.93 -3.79
CA ILE A 16 7.42 -2.30 -4.10
C ILE A 16 6.38 -2.85 -3.13
N ILE A 17 5.62 -1.95 -2.51
CA ILE A 17 4.64 -2.29 -1.49
C ILE A 17 3.33 -1.57 -1.78
N LEU A 18 2.26 -2.32 -1.95
CA LEU A 18 0.90 -1.81 -2.01
C LEU A 18 0.23 -2.05 -0.66
N VAL A 19 -0.24 -0.98 -0.02
CA VAL A 19 -0.85 -1.04 1.30
C VAL A 19 -2.13 -0.23 1.39
N VAL A 20 -2.96 -0.60 2.35
CA VAL A 20 -4.13 0.19 2.78
C VAL A 20 -3.97 0.52 4.25
N ASP A 21 -4.00 1.81 4.58
CA ASP A 21 -3.97 2.28 5.96
C ASP A 21 -5.36 2.18 6.60
N LEU A 22 -5.51 1.18 7.47
CA LEU A 22 -6.74 0.89 8.18
C LEU A 22 -7.04 1.90 9.29
N THR A 23 -6.06 2.70 9.71
CA THR A 23 -6.26 3.75 10.73
C THR A 23 -7.07 4.92 10.16
N VAL A 24 -6.98 5.15 8.84
CA VAL A 24 -7.75 6.19 8.14
C VAL A 24 -8.85 5.62 7.24
N ALA A 25 -8.85 4.30 7.02
CA ALA A 25 -9.91 3.65 6.26
C ALA A 25 -11.19 3.47 7.11
N VAL A 26 -12.34 3.58 6.45
CA VAL A 26 -13.66 3.45 7.08
C VAL A 26 -14.06 1.99 7.31
N ASP A 27 -15.13 1.77 8.07
CA ASP A 27 -15.72 0.45 8.33
C ASP A 27 -15.94 -0.33 7.02
N ARG A 28 -15.61 -1.64 7.06
CA ARG A 28 -15.65 -2.64 5.96
C ARG A 28 -14.47 -2.66 4.98
N THR A 29 -13.43 -1.87 5.20
CA THR A 29 -12.23 -1.89 4.33
C THR A 29 -11.58 -3.27 4.26
N LEU A 30 -11.46 -3.97 5.40
CA LEU A 30 -10.93 -5.35 5.43
C LEU A 30 -11.77 -6.34 4.61
N ALA A 31 -13.11 -6.22 4.64
CA ALA A 31 -13.98 -7.08 3.85
C ALA A 31 -13.79 -6.83 2.35
N LYS A 32 -13.66 -5.56 1.94
CA LYS A 32 -13.37 -5.21 0.53
C LYS A 32 -12.02 -5.75 0.06
N ILE A 33 -10.99 -5.70 0.91
CA ILE A 33 -9.68 -6.28 0.60
C ILE A 33 -9.80 -7.80 0.38
N GLN A 34 -10.57 -8.48 1.22
CA GLN A 34 -10.82 -9.92 1.06
C GLN A 34 -11.62 -10.23 -0.21
N ASP A 35 -12.63 -9.42 -0.55
CA ASP A 35 -13.42 -9.58 -1.78
C ASP A 35 -12.58 -9.37 -3.05
N LEU A 36 -11.51 -8.56 -2.97
CA LEU A 36 -10.52 -8.37 -4.03
C LEU A 36 -9.60 -9.60 -4.22
N GLY A 37 -9.70 -10.59 -3.33
CA GLY A 37 -8.86 -11.80 -3.37
C GLY A 37 -7.46 -11.59 -2.79
N ASP A 38 -7.20 -10.46 -2.12
CA ASP A 38 -5.92 -10.17 -1.52
C ASP A 38 -5.80 -10.81 -0.12
N HIS A 39 -4.76 -11.62 0.06
CA HIS A 39 -4.36 -12.12 1.38
C HIS A 39 -3.46 -11.09 2.06
N SER A 40 -4.08 -10.07 2.66
CA SER A 40 -3.33 -8.97 3.25
C SER A 40 -2.67 -9.36 4.58
N GLU A 41 -1.40 -9.00 4.75
CA GLU A 41 -0.72 -9.07 6.05
C GLU A 41 -0.98 -7.78 6.84
N ILE A 42 -1.47 -7.89 8.08
CA ILE A 42 -1.68 -6.72 8.94
C ILE A 42 -0.40 -6.41 9.69
N ARG A 43 0.15 -5.20 9.48
CA ARG A 43 1.32 -4.70 10.20
C ARG A 43 1.01 -3.39 10.90
N GLN A 44 1.45 -3.26 12.14
CA GLN A 44 1.42 -2.01 12.89
C GLN A 44 2.74 -1.26 12.65
N ILE A 45 2.66 -0.01 12.19
CA ILE A 45 3.81 0.85 11.94
C ILE A 45 3.70 2.12 12.77
N ASN A 46 4.77 2.45 13.49
CA ASN A 46 4.88 3.69 14.25
C ASN A 46 5.44 4.77 13.32
N TYR A 47 4.62 5.75 12.99
CA TYR A 47 5.02 6.99 12.33
C TYR A 47 5.23 8.09 13.37
N PRO A 48 5.97 9.17 13.03
CA PRO A 48 6.03 10.37 13.88
C PRO A 48 4.64 10.97 14.17
N SER A 49 3.67 10.76 13.27
CA SER A 49 2.27 11.18 13.43
C SER A 49 1.45 10.32 14.39
N GLY A 50 1.93 9.11 14.73
CA GLY A 50 1.19 8.15 15.56
C GLY A 50 1.35 6.71 15.08
N VAL A 51 0.55 5.83 15.67
CA VAL A 51 0.52 4.41 15.30
C VAL A 51 -0.49 4.19 14.17
N HIS A 52 -0.02 3.64 13.05
CA HIS A 52 -0.86 3.28 11.92
C HIS A 52 -0.94 1.77 11.77
N VAL A 53 -2.12 1.25 11.45
CA VAL A 53 -2.37 -0.17 11.18
C VAL A 53 -2.56 -0.34 9.69
N LEU A 54 -1.68 -1.09 9.05
CA LEU A 54 -1.65 -1.23 7.60
C LEU A 54 -2.01 -2.65 7.19
N ALA A 55 -2.89 -2.77 6.21
CA ALA A 55 -3.08 -3.99 5.44
C ALA A 55 -2.14 -3.97 4.24
N ILE A 56 -1.16 -4.87 4.25
CA ILE A 56 -0.18 -5.01 3.17
C ILE A 56 -0.76 -5.96 2.13
N LEU A 57 -1.12 -5.44 0.97
CA LEU A 57 -1.70 -6.21 -0.14
C LEU A 57 -0.63 -6.88 -0.98
N LYS A 58 0.46 -6.15 -1.24
CA LYS A 58 1.66 -6.66 -1.93
C LYS A 58 2.90 -6.14 -1.22
N ASP A 59 3.88 -7.01 -1.05
CA ASP A 59 5.23 -6.69 -0.57
C ASP A 59 6.20 -7.53 -1.39
N SER A 60 6.71 -6.95 -2.48
CA SER A 60 7.56 -7.65 -3.44
C SER A 60 8.93 -7.00 -3.50
N GLN A 61 9.97 -7.82 -3.43
CA GLN A 61 11.35 -7.39 -3.59
C GLN A 61 11.88 -7.88 -4.94
N HIS A 62 12.39 -6.95 -5.72
CA HIS A 62 12.99 -7.21 -7.02
C HIS A 62 14.50 -6.99 -6.97
N SER A 63 15.24 -7.78 -7.76
CA SER A 63 16.70 -7.64 -7.89
C SER A 63 17.11 -6.39 -8.66
N GLU A 64 16.20 -5.85 -9.48
CA GLU A 64 16.40 -4.69 -10.35
C GLU A 64 15.31 -3.64 -10.11
N VAL A 65 15.54 -2.42 -10.58
CA VAL A 65 14.52 -1.36 -10.55
C VAL A 65 13.38 -1.76 -11.47
N VAL A 66 12.18 -1.85 -10.92
CA VAL A 66 10.98 -2.14 -11.71
C VAL A 66 10.43 -0.85 -12.31
N GLU A 67 9.79 -0.96 -13.47
CA GLU A 67 9.17 0.15 -14.18
C GLU A 67 8.11 0.88 -13.35
N ASP A 68 7.88 2.14 -13.72
CA ASP A 68 7.08 3.06 -12.93
C ASP A 68 5.57 2.73 -12.91
N ASP A 69 5.12 1.76 -13.68
CA ASP A 69 3.73 1.34 -13.84
C ASP A 69 3.41 -0.07 -13.30
N TYR A 70 4.41 -0.79 -12.76
CA TYR A 70 4.29 -2.21 -12.42
C TYR A 70 3.08 -2.62 -11.55
N LEU A 71 2.68 -1.81 -10.57
CA LEU A 71 1.48 -2.03 -9.74
C LEU A 71 0.44 -0.92 -9.92
N LEU A 72 0.52 -0.16 -11.00
CA LEU A 72 -0.37 0.98 -11.20
C LEU A 72 -1.82 0.53 -11.39
N GLU A 73 -2.05 -0.55 -12.14
CA GLU A 73 -3.40 -1.10 -12.35
C GLU A 73 -4.02 -1.63 -11.05
N ASP A 74 -3.27 -2.44 -10.30
CA ASP A 74 -3.69 -2.95 -8.99
C ASP A 74 -3.99 -1.80 -8.02
N TRP A 75 -3.10 -0.79 -7.98
CA TRP A 75 -3.32 0.39 -7.15
C TRP A 75 -4.58 1.15 -7.56
N LEU A 76 -4.81 1.38 -8.85
CA LEU A 76 -6.02 2.04 -9.36
C LEU A 76 -7.28 1.25 -9.01
N GLN A 77 -7.24 -0.08 -9.13
CA GLN A 77 -8.36 -0.95 -8.77
C GLN A 77 -8.70 -0.82 -7.28
N VAL A 78 -7.71 -1.00 -6.40
CA VAL A 78 -7.90 -0.88 -4.94
C VAL A 78 -8.41 0.51 -4.57
N ARG A 79 -7.82 1.55 -5.16
CA ARG A 79 -8.15 2.95 -4.92
C ARG A 79 -9.53 3.37 -5.45
N SER A 80 -10.09 2.63 -6.40
CA SER A 80 -11.47 2.82 -6.88
C SER A 80 -12.52 2.26 -5.91
N GLN A 81 -12.13 1.31 -5.05
CA GLN A 81 -13.05 0.62 -4.14
C GLN A 81 -12.88 1.03 -2.67
N ILE A 82 -11.70 1.51 -2.30
CA ILE A 82 -11.32 1.95 -0.95
C ILE A 82 -11.09 3.46 -0.94
N ASN A 83 -11.19 4.11 0.23
CA ASN A 83 -10.88 5.52 0.40
C ASN A 83 -9.52 5.84 -0.27
N PRO A 84 -9.47 6.72 -1.29
CA PRO A 84 -8.25 7.00 -2.02
C PRO A 84 -7.10 7.52 -1.17
N ASP A 85 -7.40 8.14 -0.03
CA ASP A 85 -6.42 8.68 0.92
C ASP A 85 -5.80 7.59 1.81
N ALA A 86 -6.44 6.42 1.89
CA ALA A 86 -5.97 5.28 2.66
C ALA A 86 -5.09 4.32 1.83
N VAL A 87 -5.09 4.43 0.50
CA VAL A 87 -4.38 3.49 -0.38
C VAL A 87 -3.04 4.06 -0.79
N HIS A 88 -1.96 3.39 -0.40
CA HIS A 88 -0.61 3.83 -0.68
C HIS A 88 0.17 2.81 -1.50
N LEU A 89 0.89 3.30 -2.51
CA LEU A 89 1.87 2.54 -3.26
C LEU A 89 3.25 3.12 -2.95
N TRP A 90 4.10 2.30 -2.32
CA TRP A 90 5.44 2.67 -1.90
C TRP A 90 6.48 1.97 -2.74
N ARG A 91 7.56 2.69 -3.05
CA ARG A 91 8.72 2.15 -3.76
C ARG A 91 9.99 2.52 -3.01
N GLY A 92 10.86 1.54 -2.80
CA GLY A 92 12.23 1.81 -2.36
C GLY A 92 13.08 2.19 -3.56
N LYS A 93 13.59 3.41 -3.53
CA LYS A 93 14.55 3.96 -4.50
C LYS A 93 15.95 4.00 -3.91
#